data_AF-A0A662L861-F1
#
_entry.id   AF-A0A662L861-F1
#
_cell.length_a   1.000
_cell.length_b   1.000
_cell.length_c   1.000
_cell.angle_alpha   90.00
_cell.angle_beta   90.00
_cell.angle_gamma   90.00
#
_symmetry.space_group_name_H-M   'P 1'
#
loop_
_entity.id
_entity.type
_entity.pdbx_description
1 polymer ?
#
loop_
_entity_poly.entity_id
_entity_poly.type
_entity_poly.pdbx_seq_one_letter_code
_entity_poly.pdbx_strand_id
1 'polypeptide(L)' 'TAEGEGRDLAIEYFEKNYKEGMEKEEAIILGLKALIYATEKKLEKRAIEIGVVEEGKIFEILSAEQTEKYFEEAKGE' A
#
# COMPACT_ATOMS: atom_id res chain seq x y z
N THR A 1 10.78 3.25 1.17
CA THR A 1 10.90 4.03 2.42
C THR A 1 9.53 4.12 3.08
N ALA A 2 9.47 4.40 4.37
CA ALA A 2 8.25 4.68 5.12
C ALA A 2 8.55 5.82 6.10
N GLU A 3 7.53 6.58 6.48
CA GLU A 3 7.64 7.70 7.42
C GLU A 3 6.44 7.70 8.38
N GLY A 4 6.62 8.26 9.58
CA GLY A 4 5.62 8.28 10.65
C GLY A 4 5.85 7.23 11.75
N GLU A 5 4.90 7.13 12.69
CA GLU A 5 5.02 6.31 13.91
C GLU A 5 5.24 4.80 13.62
N GLY A 6 4.57 4.28 12.59
CA GLY A 6 4.67 2.88 12.18
C GLY A 6 5.82 2.56 11.22
N ARG A 7 6.74 3.51 10.98
CA ARG A 7 7.79 3.40 9.95
C ARG A 7 8.61 2.11 10.07
N ASP A 8 9.11 1.80 11.26
CA ASP A 8 10.06 0.69 11.43
C ASP A 8 9.40 -0.66 11.12
N LEU A 9 8.14 -0.85 11.53
CA LEU A 9 7.35 -2.04 11.19
C LEU A 9 7.04 -2.12 9.69
N ALA A 10 6.74 -0.99 9.05
CA ALA A 10 6.51 -0.96 7.60
C ALA A 10 7.79 -1.31 6.81
N ILE A 11 8.95 -0.80 7.23
CA ILE A 11 10.25 -1.15 6.64
C ILE A 11 10.54 -2.64 6.83
N GLU A 12 10.36 -3.19 8.03
CA GLU A 12 10.52 -4.64 8.29
C GLU A 12 9.63 -5.48 7.37
N TYR A 13 8.39 -5.03 7.14
CA TYR A 13 7.48 -5.70 6.22
C TYR A 13 8.01 -5.67 4.78
N PHE A 14 8.53 -4.53 4.32
CA PHE A 14 9.12 -4.42 2.99
C PHE A 14 10.37 -5.28 2.83
N GLU A 15 11.28 -5.32 3.80
CA GLU A 15 12.50 -6.14 3.74
C GLU A 15 12.21 -7.62 3.50
N LYS A 16 11.10 -8.13 4.03
CA LYS A 16 10.70 -9.54 3.88
C LYS A 16 9.92 -9.83 2.61
N ASN A 17 9.16 -8.86 2.10
CA ASN A 17 8.12 -9.11 1.09
C ASN A 17 8.35 -8.40 -0.26
N TYR A 18 9.17 -7.35 -0.28
CA TYR A 18 9.51 -6.66 -1.52
C TYR A 18 10.31 -7.57 -2.45
N LYS A 19 10.01 -7.49 -3.75
CA LYS A 19 10.74 -8.15 -4.82
C LYS A 19 11.01 -7.16 -5.95
N GLU A 20 12.14 -7.30 -6.60
CA GLU A 20 12.43 -6.52 -7.80
C GLU A 20 11.54 -6.98 -8.96
N GLY A 21 11.09 -6.04 -9.79
CA GLY A 21 10.22 -6.33 -10.92
C GLY A 21 8.75 -6.61 -10.58
N MET A 22 8.29 -6.22 -9.38
CA MET A 22 6.87 -6.28 -9.04
C MET A 22 6.03 -5.43 -10.00
N GLU A 23 4.88 -5.96 -10.39
CA GLU A 23 3.88 -5.22 -11.14
C GLU A 23 3.25 -4.15 -10.24
N LYS A 24 2.69 -3.10 -10.87
CA LYS A 24 2.10 -1.95 -10.16
C LYS A 24 1.05 -2.40 -9.13
N GLU A 25 0.17 -3.32 -9.49
CA GLU A 25 -0.85 -3.87 -8.61
C GLU A 25 -0.24 -4.57 -7.38
N GLU A 26 0.83 -5.36 -7.57
CA GLU A 26 1.54 -6.03 -6.47
C GLU A 26 2.20 -5.01 -5.52
N ALA A 27 2.77 -3.93 -6.07
CA ALA A 27 3.38 -2.86 -5.29
C ALA A 27 2.33 -2.09 -4.46
N ILE A 28 1.14 -1.85 -5.00
CA ILE A 28 0.02 -1.25 -4.27
C ILE A 28 -0.39 -2.14 -3.09
N ILE A 29 -0.57 -3.45 -3.34
CA ILE A 29 -0.94 -4.41 -2.30
C ILE A 29 0.16 -4.50 -1.23
N LEU A 30 1.43 -4.52 -1.61
CA LEU A 30 2.57 -4.51 -0.67
C LEU A 30 2.53 -3.30 0.26
N GLY A 31 2.31 -2.10 -0.29
CA GLY A 31 2.20 -0.87 0.49
C GLY A 31 1.04 -0.92 1.50
N LEU A 32 -0.12 -1.41 1.07
CA LEU A 32 -1.29 -1.56 1.94
C LEU A 32 -1.06 -2.60 3.05
N LYS A 33 -0.47 -3.76 2.72
CA LYS A 33 -0.14 -4.77 3.73
C LYS A 33 0.88 -4.26 4.75
N ALA A 34 1.87 -3.48 4.32
CA ALA A 34 2.81 -2.82 5.23
C ALA A 34 2.12 -1.83 6.17
N LEU A 35 1.18 -1.02 5.67
CA LEU A 35 0.38 -0.11 6.50
C LEU A 35 -0.52 -0.87 7.49
N ILE A 36 -1.21 -1.93 7.04
CA ILE A 36 -2.05 -2.78 7.89
C ILE A 36 -1.21 -3.43 9.00
N TYR A 37 -0.02 -3.92 8.65
CA TYR A 37 0.92 -4.52 9.60
C TYR A 37 1.40 -3.51 10.63
N ALA A 38 1.85 -2.33 10.18
CA ALA A 38 2.36 -1.27 11.04
C ALA A 38 1.30 -0.64 11.96
N THR A 39 0.02 -0.75 11.62
CA THR A 39 -1.11 -0.21 12.39
C THR A 39 -1.84 -1.25 13.24
N GLU A 40 -1.28 -2.46 13.38
CA GLU A 40 -1.91 -3.57 14.09
C GLU A 40 -3.35 -3.86 13.61
N LYS A 41 -3.61 -3.74 12.30
CA LYS A 41 -4.93 -3.90 11.67
C LYS A 41 -6.00 -2.90 12.11
N LYS A 42 -5.63 -1.78 12.74
CA LYS A 42 -6.56 -0.69 13.13
C LYS A 42 -6.81 0.32 12.00
N LEU A 43 -6.30 0.07 10.80
CA LEU A 43 -6.42 0.97 9.67
C LEU A 43 -7.85 0.99 9.11
N GLU A 44 -8.45 2.17 9.07
CA GLU A 44 -9.74 2.43 8.44
C GLU A 44 -9.58 2.70 6.95
N LYS A 45 -10.30 1.96 6.10
CA LYS A 45 -10.17 2.06 4.63
C LYS A 45 -10.38 3.46 4.06
N ARG A 46 -11.24 4.26 4.71
CA ARG A 46 -11.55 5.63 4.29
C ARG A 46 -10.44 6.63 4.63
N ALA A 47 -9.46 6.24 5.44
CA ALA A 47 -8.33 7.06 5.82
C ALA A 47 -7.11 6.87 4.89
N ILE A 48 -7.27 6.11 3.80
CA ILE A 48 -6.20 5.76 2.86
C ILE A 48 -6.39 6.55 1.57
N GLU A 49 -5.29 7.12 1.07
CA GLU A 49 -5.18 7.68 -0.26
C GLU A 49 -3.99 7.04 -0.97
N ILE A 50 -4.13 6.74 -2.26
CA ILE A 50 -3.08 6.09 -3.07
C ILE A 50 -2.83 6.95 -4.30
N GLY A 51 -1.62 7.50 -4.39
CA GLY A 51 -1.11 8.18 -5.57
C GLY A 51 -0.22 7.25 -6.40
N VAL A 52 -0.42 7.24 -7.71
CA VAL A 52 0.34 6.42 -8.66
C VAL A 52 0.98 7.30 -9.72
N VAL A 53 2.27 7.06 -9.97
CA VAL A 53 3.03 7.66 -11.07
C VAL A 53 3.53 6.53 -11.95
N GLU A 54 3.28 6.61 -13.25
CA GLU A 54 3.68 5.62 -14.25
C GLU A 54 4.22 6.35 -15.48
N GLU A 55 5.22 5.76 -16.15
CA GLU A 55 5.79 6.34 -17.37
C GLU A 55 4.71 6.48 -18.46
N GLY A 56 4.67 7.64 -19.13
CA GLY A 56 3.70 7.90 -20.19
C GLY A 56 2.28 8.20 -19.70
N LYS A 57 2.03 8.19 -18.39
CA LYS A 57 0.74 8.57 -17.79
C LYS A 57 0.91 9.80 -16.89
N ILE A 58 -0.17 10.55 -16.75
CA ILE A 58 -0.24 11.61 -15.74
C ILE A 58 -0.36 10.97 -14.35
N PHE A 59 0.15 11.67 -13.34
CA PHE A 59 -0.09 11.29 -11.94
C PHE A 59 -1.59 11.15 -11.68
N GLU A 60 -1.95 10.06 -11.00
CA GLU A 60 -3.33 9.74 -10.66
C GLU A 60 -3.44 9.49 -9.15
N ILE A 61 -4.43 10.10 -8.51
CA ILE A 61 -4.94 9.64 -7.21
C ILE A 61 -6.06 8.66 -7.50
N LEU A 62 -5.92 7.43 -7.02
CA LEU A 62 -6.92 6.39 -7.25
C LEU A 62 -8.26 6.80 -6.62
N SER A 63 -9.35 6.48 -7.32
CA SER A 63 -10.69 6.70 -6.76
C SER A 63 -10.90 5.92 -5.46
N ALA A 64 -11.88 6.34 -4.67
CA ALA A 64 -12.27 5.62 -3.46
C ALA A 64 -12.63 4.16 -3.76
N GLU A 65 -13.32 3.88 -4.88
CA GLU A 65 -13.69 2.53 -5.30
C GLU A 65 -12.45 1.66 -5.60
N GLN A 66 -11.48 2.19 -6.35
CA GLN A 66 -10.21 1.48 -6.62
C GLN A 66 -9.43 1.23 -5.33
N THR A 67 -9.32 2.25 -4.47
CA THR A 67 -8.62 2.15 -3.18
C THR A 67 -9.26 1.11 -2.28
N GLU A 68 -10.60 1.11 -2.16
CA GLU A 68 -11.33 0.10 -1.38
C GLU A 68 -11.11 -1.30 -1.93
N LYS A 69 -11.13 -1.47 -3.26
CA LYS A 69 -10.84 -2.77 -3.89
C LYS A 69 -9.47 -3.31 -3.48
N TYR A 70 -8.41 -2.51 -3.63
CA TYR A 70 -7.06 -2.92 -3.24
C TYR A 70 -6.93 -3.15 -1.73
N PHE A 71 -7.61 -2.35 -0.90
CA PHE A 71 -7.60 -2.53 0.55
C PHE A 71 -8.23 -3.87 0.98
N GLU A 72 -9.39 -4.23 0.42
CA GLU A 72 -10.04 -5.50 0.73
C GLU A 72 -9.20 -6.70 0.24
N GLU A 73 -8.56 -6.58 -0.93
CA GLU A 73 -7.62 -7.59 -1.44
C GLU A 73 -6.40 -7.76 -0.50
N ALA A 74 -5.81 -6.65 -0.07
CA ALA A 74 -4.68 -6.67 0.86
C ALA A 74 -5.03 -7.23 2.25
N LYS A 75 -6.27 -7.04 2.71
CA LYS A 75 -6.76 -7.50 4.03
C LYS A 75 -7.25 -8.96 4.02
N GLY A 76 -7.72 -9.44 2.86
CA GLY A 76 -8.32 -10.76 2.68
C GLY A 76 -7.31 -11.91 2.57
N GLU A 77 -6.04 -11.61 2.35
CA GLU A 77 -4.91 -12.54 2.36
C GLU A 77 -4.08 -12.45 3.65
#